data_AF-A0AAE9R5R1-F1
#
_entry.id   AF-A0AAE9R5R1-F1
#
_cell.length_a   1.000
_cell.length_b   1.000
_cell.length_c   1.000
_cell.angle_alpha   90.00
_cell.angle_beta   90.00
_cell.angle_gamma   90.00
#
_symmetry.space_group_name_H-M   'P 1'
#
loop_
_entity.id
_entity.type
_entity.pdbx_description
1 polymer ?
#
loop_
_entity_poly.entity_id
_entity_poly.type
_entity_poly.pdbx_seq_one_letter_code
_entity_poly.pdbx_strand_id
1 'polypeptide(L)' 'MISYKPFYETLFNQGKTEYELIFHHGLSSNTLHRMKKGKPITTATLDTLCFILDCNVSDVITYIPDEGEE' A
#
# COMPACT_ATOMS: atom_id res chain seq x y z
N MET A 1 14.41 4.65 1.03
CA MET A 1 13.38 4.02 0.14
C MET A 1 11.92 4.16 0.62
N ILE A 2 10.92 4.00 -0.26
CA ILE A 2 9.48 3.87 0.14
C ILE A 2 9.18 2.45 0.58
N SER A 3 8.54 2.29 1.75
CA SER A 3 8.07 1.03 2.30
C SER A 3 6.56 0.94 2.28
N TYR A 4 6.05 -0.25 1.93
CA TYR A 4 4.64 -0.62 1.96
C TYR A 4 4.27 -1.45 3.20
N LYS A 5 5.15 -1.52 4.20
CA LYS A 5 4.85 -2.21 5.46
C LYS A 5 3.56 -1.69 6.12
N PRO A 6 3.30 -0.36 6.22
CA PRO A 6 2.05 0.15 6.81
C PRO A 6 0.81 -0.39 6.12
N PHE A 7 0.80 -0.48 4.78
CA PHE A 7 -0.33 -1.05 4.03
C PHE A 7 -0.72 -2.46 4.49
N TYR A 8 0.27 -3.34 4.72
CA TYR A 8 -0.01 -4.70 5.18
C TYR A 8 -0.49 -4.75 6.63
N GLU A 9 0.02 -3.86 7.48
CA GLU A 9 -0.47 -3.71 8.86
C GLU A 9 -1.91 -3.21 8.87
N THR A 10 -2.24 -2.22 8.05
CA THR A 10 -3.60 -1.69 7.88
C THR A 10 -4.57 -2.77 7.38
N LEU A 11 -4.18 -3.55 6.36
CA LEU A 11 -4.97 -4.69 5.89
C LEU A 11 -5.26 -5.69 7.01
N PHE A 12 -4.22 -6.08 7.76
CA PHE A 12 -4.34 -7.02 8.87
C PHE A 12 -5.26 -6.49 9.98
N ASN A 13 -5.08 -5.22 10.38
CA ASN A 13 -5.87 -4.58 11.43
C ASN A 13 -7.35 -4.44 11.05
N GLN A 14 -7.65 -4.27 9.77
CA GLN A 14 -9.03 -4.20 9.26
C GLN A 14 -9.63 -5.57 8.90
N GLY A 15 -8.87 -6.67 9.03
CA GLY A 15 -9.32 -8.00 8.64
C GLY A 15 -9.55 -8.17 7.13
N LYS A 16 -8.95 -7.28 6.31
CA LYS A 16 -9.08 -7.30 4.85
C LYS A 16 -7.97 -8.11 4.22
N THR A 17 -8.24 -8.65 3.04
CA THR A 17 -7.26 -9.43 2.27
C THR A 17 -6.92 -8.75 0.95
N GLU A 18 -5.74 -9.04 0.39
CA GLU A 18 -5.40 -8.63 -0.97
C GLU A 18 -6.41 -9.14 -2.00
N TYR A 19 -6.99 -10.31 -1.77
CA TYR A 19 -8.07 -10.86 -2.58
C TYR A 19 -9.30 -9.95 -2.56
N GLU A 20 -9.72 -9.49 -1.38
CA GLU A 20 -10.84 -8.55 -1.26
C GLU A 20 -10.61 -7.28 -2.08
N LEU A 21 -9.40 -6.71 -2.01
CA LEU A 21 -9.05 -5.52 -2.80
C LEU A 21 -9.19 -5.77 -4.32
N ILE A 22 -8.75 -6.93 -4.80
CA ILE A 22 -8.83 -7.26 -6.24
C ILE A 22 -10.28 -7.49 -6.67
N PHE A 23 -11.00 -8.35 -5.95
CA PHE A 23 -12.28 -8.88 -6.42
C PHE A 23 -13.49 -8.02 -6.02
N HIS A 24 -13.42 -7.32 -4.89
CA HIS A 24 -14.52 -6.48 -4.40
C HIS A 24 -14.31 -5.00 -4.70
N HIS A 25 -13.05 -4.54 -4.82
CA HIS A 25 -12.73 -3.13 -5.04
C HIS A 25 -12.05 -2.85 -6.40
N GLY A 26 -11.82 -3.87 -7.22
CA GLY A 26 -11.27 -3.70 -8.56
C GLY A 26 -9.79 -3.28 -8.60
N LEU A 27 -9.06 -3.44 -7.49
CA LEU A 27 -7.64 -3.13 -7.45
C LEU A 27 -6.87 -4.09 -8.38
N SER A 28 -5.99 -3.54 -9.21
CA SER A 28 -5.17 -4.36 -10.09
C SER A 28 -4.23 -5.28 -9.30
N SER A 29 -4.22 -6.57 -9.64
CA SER A 29 -3.23 -7.52 -9.14
C SER A 29 -1.79 -7.10 -9.42
N ASN A 30 -1.56 -6.37 -10.53
CA ASN A 30 -0.25 -5.81 -10.87
C ASN A 30 0.17 -4.71 -9.88
N THR A 31 -0.77 -3.90 -9.37
CA THR A 31 -0.48 -2.90 -8.33
C THR A 31 0.04 -3.56 -7.06
N LEU A 32 -0.66 -4.58 -6.56
CA LEU A 32 -0.24 -5.33 -5.38
C LEU A 32 1.11 -6.05 -5.62
N HIS A 33 1.31 -6.61 -6.81
CA HIS A 33 2.59 -7.21 -7.19
C HIS A 33 3.75 -6.19 -7.16
N ARG A 34 3.51 -4.96 -7.63
CA ARG A 34 4.50 -3.88 -7.58
C ARG A 34 4.83 -3.48 -6.14
N MET A 35 3.81 -3.39 -5.27
CA MET A 35 4.00 -3.10 -3.84
C MET A 35 4.84 -4.18 -3.15
N LYS A 36 4.55 -5.47 -3.40
CA LYS A 36 5.37 -6.60 -2.89
C LYS A 36 6.84 -6.54 -3.32
N LYS A 37 7.11 -5.92 -4.48
CA LYS A 37 8.47 -5.75 -5.02
C LYS A 37 9.09 -4.41 -4.63
N GLY A 38 8.46 -3.63 -3.75
CA GLY A 38 8.95 -2.31 -3.36
C GLY A 38 8.99 -1.29 -4.50
N LYS A 39 8.25 -1.53 -5.59
CA LYS A 39 8.23 -0.63 -6.75
C LYS A 39 7.33 0.58 -6.49
N PRO A 40 7.65 1.77 -7.01
CA PRO A 40 6.89 2.99 -6.75
C PRO A 40 5.48 2.92 -7.34
N ILE A 41 4.45 3.30 -6.60
CA ILE A 41 3.08 3.48 -7.11
C ILE A 41 2.82 4.95 -7.47
N THR A 42 1.72 5.22 -8.16
CA THR A 42 1.27 6.59 -8.42
C THR A 42 0.48 7.12 -7.23
N THR A 43 0.40 8.44 -7.09
CA THR A 43 -0.50 9.08 -6.12
C THR A 43 -1.97 8.76 -6.37
N ALA A 44 -2.38 8.55 -7.63
CA ALA A 44 -3.73 8.07 -7.95
C ALA A 44 -4.00 6.66 -7.40
N THR A 45 -2.99 5.78 -7.41
CA THR A 45 -3.10 4.45 -6.77
C THR A 45 -3.26 4.59 -5.26
N LEU A 46 -2.46 5.49 -4.66
CA LEU A 46 -2.50 5.77 -3.23
C LEU A 46 -3.86 6.35 -2.81
N ASP A 47 -4.45 7.26 -3.58
CA ASP A 47 -5.79 7.80 -3.38
C ASP A 47 -6.86 6.69 -3.35
N THR A 48 -6.82 5.79 -4.34
CA THR A 48 -7.72 4.63 -4.39
C THR A 48 -7.55 3.72 -3.17
N LEU A 49 -6.30 3.47 -2.73
CA LEU A 49 -6.05 2.66 -1.54
C LEU A 49 -6.59 3.32 -0.28
N CYS A 50 -6.39 4.64 -0.11
CA CYS A 50 -6.91 5.40 1.01
C CYS A 50 -8.44 5.38 1.03
N PHE A 51 -9.09 5.49 -0.13
CA PHE A 51 -10.54 5.40 -0.28
C PHE A 51 -11.09 4.01 0.10
N ILE A 52 -10.45 2.93 -0.36
CA ILE A 52 -10.91 1.55 -0.07
C ILE A 52 -10.71 1.17 1.40
N LEU A 53 -9.60 1.63 2.00
CA LEU A 53 -9.21 1.30 3.36
C LEU A 53 -9.70 2.33 4.39
N ASP A 54 -10.31 3.44 3.95
CA ASP A 54 -10.72 4.55 4.81
C ASP A 54 -9.60 4.95 5.81
N CYS A 55 -8.42 5.26 5.26
CA CYS A 55 -7.19 5.46 6.04
C CYS A 55 -6.37 6.64 5.52
N ASN A 56 -5.36 7.05 6.29
CA ASN A 56 -4.41 8.09 5.89
C ASN A 56 -3.32 7.52 4.98
N VAL A 57 -2.65 8.41 4.24
CA VAL A 57 -1.49 8.05 3.41
C VAL A 57 -0.40 7.31 4.19
N SER A 58 -0.15 7.72 5.44
CA SER A 58 0.82 7.09 6.34
C SER A 58 0.48 5.65 6.71
N ASP A 59 -0.79 5.27 6.60
CA ASP A 59 -1.28 3.93 6.86
C ASP A 59 -1.06 3.01 5.64
N VAL A 60 -0.61 3.57 4.50
CA VAL A 60 -0.31 2.83 3.27
C VAL A 60 1.20 2.80 2.99
N ILE A 61 1.87 3.96 3.12
CA ILE A 61 3.29 4.10 2.79
C ILE A 61 4.06 4.86 3.86
N THR A 62 5.35 4.54 3.99
CA THR A 62 6.29 5.31 4.79
C THR A 62 7.62 5.46 4.07
N TYR A 63 8.31 6.56 4.29
CA TYR A 63 9.68 6.73 3.84
C TYR A 63 10.63 6.19 4.90
N ILE A 64 11.54 5.32 4.47
CA ILE A 64 12.64 4.80 5.29
C ILE A 64 13.92 5.46 4.76
N PRO A 65 14.66 6.24 5.56
CA PRO A 65 15.98 6.73 5.17
C PRO A 65 16.91 5.54 4.85
N ASP A 66 17.75 5.67 3.82
CA ASP A 66 18.78 4.66 3.60
C ASP A 66 19.86 4.86 4.68
N GLU A 67 20.29 3.79 5.37
CA GLU A 67 21.21 3.83 6.54
C GLU A 67 22.64 4.32 6.23
N GLY A 68 22.84 5.16 5.22
CA GLY A 68 24.16 5.60 4.76
C GLY A 68 24.22 6.99 4.12
N GLU A 69 23.20 7.83 4.27
CA GLU A 69 23.26 9.24 3.89
C GLU A 69 23.19 10.14 5.13
N GLU A 70 24.34 10.29 5.79
CA GLU A 70 24.72 11.50 6.55
C GLU A 70 25.80 12.25 5.76
#